data_AF-A0A3D5T3S6-F1
#
_entry.id   AF-A0A3D5T3S6-F1
#
_cell.length_a   1.000
_cell.length_b   1.000
_cell.length_c   1.000
_cell.angle_alpha   90.00
_cell.angle_beta   90.00
_cell.angle_gamma   90.00
#
_symmetry.space_group_name_H-M   'P 1'
#
loop_
_entity.id
_entity.type
_entity.pdbx_description
1 polymer ?
#
loop_
_entity_poly.entity_id
_entity_poly.type
_entity_poly.pdbx_seq_one_letter_code
_entity_poly.pdbx_strand_id
1 'polypeptide(L)'
;FTLSSAAHQGGKIKSSKELKKYWQWLFNLEFKVLGLPRPNLTILLHMPAKTAQQLVLKKAPRNYIKSGKKKDIHEADLGHLKAAETRYLKLANMFKARVIKCVEGGKLLTPEEIHSKVWENINI
;
A
#
# COMPACT_ATOMS: atom_id res chain seq x y z
N PHE A 1 -8.67 -1.42 -5.23
CA PHE A 1 -9.33 -0.51 -4.27
C PHE A 1 -9.39 -1.13 -2.87
N THR A 2 -10.00 -2.31 -2.72
CA THR A 2 -10.26 -2.98 -1.43
C THR A 2 -9.08 -3.08 -0.47
N LEU A 3 -7.98 -3.71 -0.90
CA LEU A 3 -6.83 -3.93 -0.03
C LEU A 3 -6.08 -2.64 0.30
N SER A 4 -6.16 -1.65 -0.59
CA SER A 4 -5.58 -0.33 -0.34
C SER A 4 -6.37 0.40 0.76
N SER A 5 -7.70 0.46 0.65
CA SER A 5 -8.58 0.99 1.70
C SER A 5 -8.36 0.26 3.03
N ALA A 6 -8.34 -1.09 3.00
CA ALA A 6 -8.13 -1.93 4.17
C ALA A 6 -6.78 -1.63 4.87
N ALA A 7 -5.72 -1.39 4.10
CA ALA A 7 -4.40 -1.12 4.64
C ALA A 7 -4.27 0.30 5.21
N HIS A 8 -4.65 1.32 4.43
CA HIS A 8 -4.48 2.71 4.84
C HIS A 8 -5.38 3.10 6.01
N GLN A 9 -6.67 2.73 5.97
CA GLN A 9 -7.57 3.04 7.09
C GLN A 9 -7.30 2.11 8.27
N GLY A 10 -7.03 0.82 8.01
CA GLY A 10 -6.64 -0.12 9.06
C GLY A 10 -5.32 0.25 9.76
N GLY A 11 -4.44 1.00 9.10
CA GLY A 11 -3.22 1.54 9.68
C GLY A 11 -3.47 2.60 10.75
N LYS A 12 -4.63 3.28 10.70
CA LYS A 12 -5.04 4.29 11.70
C LYS A 12 -5.68 3.67 12.94
N ILE A 13 -6.12 2.41 12.86
CA ILE A 13 -6.82 1.71 13.94
C ILE A 13 -5.79 0.95 14.80
N LYS A 14 -5.65 1.38 16.07
CA LYS A 14 -4.73 0.79 17.04
C LYS A 14 -5.27 -0.51 17.67
N SER A 15 -6.57 -0.55 17.97
CA SER A 15 -7.21 -1.71 18.58
C SER A 15 -7.35 -2.88 17.58
N SER A 16 -6.80 -4.04 17.93
CA SER A 16 -6.93 -5.26 17.12
C SER A 16 -8.40 -5.70 16.94
N LYS A 17 -9.23 -5.49 17.97
CA LYS A 17 -10.67 -5.82 17.92
C LYS A 17 -11.40 -4.94 16.91
N GLU A 18 -11.17 -3.63 16.97
CA GLU A 18 -11.80 -2.67 16.06
C GLU A 18 -11.26 -2.81 14.63
N LEU A 19 -9.97 -3.14 14.47
CA LEU A 19 -9.39 -3.42 13.15
C LEU A 19 -10.08 -4.61 12.48
N LYS A 20 -10.35 -5.68 13.23
CA LYS A 20 -11.04 -6.87 12.71
C LYS A 20 -12.46 -6.53 12.30
N LYS A 21 -13.20 -5.77 13.12
CA LYS A 21 -14.55 -5.30 12.79
C LYS A 21 -14.54 -4.44 11.52
N TYR A 22 -13.61 -3.50 11.41
CA TYR A 22 -13.45 -2.65 10.24
C TYR A 22 -13.22 -3.46 8.96
N TRP A 23 -12.30 -4.43 8.98
CA TRP A 23 -12.05 -5.28 7.81
C TRP A 23 -13.23 -6.17 7.45
N GLN A 24 -13.92 -6.74 8.44
CA GLN A 24 -15.14 -7.51 8.20
C GLN A 24 -16.22 -6.66 7.51
N TRP A 25 -16.45 -5.45 8.04
CA TRP A 25 -17.38 -4.50 7.45
C TRP A 25 -16.98 -4.11 6.02
N LEU A 26 -15.71 -3.73 5.81
CA LEU A 26 -15.20 -3.29 4.51
C LEU A 26 -15.33 -4.37 3.44
N PHE A 27 -14.93 -5.61 3.75
CA PHE A 27 -14.99 -6.70 2.79
C PHE A 27 -16.43 -7.16 2.52
N ASN A 28 -17.32 -7.06 3.51
CA ASN A 28 -18.74 -7.28 3.29
C ASN A 28 -19.33 -6.20 2.37
N LEU A 29 -19.05 -4.93 2.68
CA LEU A 29 -19.50 -3.80 1.87
C LEU A 29 -19.03 -3.96 0.42
N GLU A 30 -17.74 -4.13 0.20
CA GLU A 30 -17.18 -4.14 -1.15
C GLU A 30 -17.55 -5.39 -1.96
N PHE A 31 -17.37 -6.60 -1.39
CA PHE A 31 -17.54 -7.83 -2.18
C PHE A 31 -18.97 -8.37 -2.19
N LYS A 32 -19.80 -8.05 -1.19
CA LYS A 32 -21.17 -8.56 -1.12
C LYS A 32 -22.19 -7.48 -1.45
N VAL A 33 -22.14 -6.33 -0.77
CA VAL A 33 -23.15 -5.28 -0.94
C VAL A 33 -22.97 -4.55 -2.27
N LEU A 34 -21.74 -4.15 -2.59
CA LEU A 34 -21.40 -3.47 -3.85
C LEU A 34 -21.08 -4.45 -4.99
N GLY A 35 -20.95 -5.74 -4.69
CA GLY A 35 -20.70 -6.78 -5.70
C GLY A 35 -19.37 -6.62 -6.46
N LEU A 36 -18.37 -5.95 -5.87
CA LEU A 36 -17.07 -5.84 -6.53
C LEU A 36 -16.45 -7.24 -6.70
N PRO A 37 -15.90 -7.55 -7.89
CA PRO A 37 -15.29 -8.85 -8.12
C PRO A 37 -14.07 -9.04 -7.22
N ARG A 38 -13.93 -10.25 -6.69
CA ARG A 38 -12.71 -10.63 -5.96
C ARG A 38 -11.59 -10.86 -6.98
N PRO A 39 -10.40 -10.27 -6.77
CA PRO A 39 -9.29 -10.50 -7.68
C PRO A 39 -8.83 -11.96 -7.61
N ASN A 40 -8.56 -12.56 -8.77
CA ASN A 40 -7.92 -13.87 -8.89
C ASN A 40 -6.41 -13.80 -8.57
N LEU A 41 -5.80 -12.64 -8.79
CA LEU A 41 -4.41 -12.35 -8.50
C LEU A 41 -4.29 -10.94 -7.91
N THR A 42 -3.53 -10.83 -6.83
CA THR A 42 -3.11 -9.55 -6.25
C THR A 42 -1.59 -9.55 -6.16
N ILE A 43 -0.97 -8.48 -6.68
CA ILE A 43 0.46 -8.23 -6.54
C ILE A 43 0.64 -7.03 -5.64
N LEU A 44 1.41 -7.20 -4.56
CA LEU A 44 1.84 -6.11 -3.68
C LEU A 44 3.27 -5.73 -4.06
N LEU A 45 3.43 -4.53 -4.63
CA LEU A 45 4.74 -3.89 -4.80
C LEU A 45 5.16 -3.31 -3.44
N HIS A 46 5.94 -4.09 -2.69
CA HIS A 46 6.36 -3.71 -1.35
C HIS A 46 7.53 -2.74 -1.40
N MET A 47 7.25 -1.51 -0.97
CA MET A 47 8.24 -0.46 -0.76
C MET A 47 8.32 -0.16 0.74
N PRO A 48 9.51 -0.26 1.38
CA PRO A 48 9.68 0.16 2.76
C PRO A 48 9.26 1.61 2.97
N ALA A 49 8.56 1.89 4.08
CA ALA A 49 8.00 3.23 4.35
C ALA A 49 9.04 4.36 4.26
N LYS A 50 10.27 4.11 4.73
CA LYS A 50 11.38 5.07 4.68
C LYS A 50 11.78 5.40 3.24
N THR A 51 11.91 4.39 2.38
CA THR A 51 12.25 4.56 0.97
C THR A 51 11.11 5.26 0.22
N ALA A 52 9.85 4.87 0.49
CA ALA A 52 8.69 5.52 -0.09
C ALA A 52 8.64 7.02 0.24
N GLN A 53 8.90 7.39 1.49
CA GLN A 53 8.96 8.78 1.92
C GLN A 53 10.07 9.56 1.18
N GLN A 54 11.27 8.98 1.06
CA GLN A 54 12.38 9.60 0.31
C GLN A 54 12.02 9.83 -1.17
N LEU A 55 11.31 8.91 -1.80
CA LEU A 55 10.88 9.04 -3.19
C LEU A 55 9.84 10.15 -3.37
N VAL A 56 8.90 10.30 -2.43
CA VAL A 56 7.92 11.40 -2.46
C VAL A 56 8.61 12.75 -2.33
N LEU A 57 9.60 12.88 -1.43
CA LEU A 57 10.37 14.11 -1.22
C LEU A 57 11.20 14.52 -2.45
N LYS A 58 11.57 13.57 -3.31
CA LYS A 58 12.33 13.83 -4.55
C LYS A 58 11.45 14.29 -5.72
N LYS A 59 10.12 14.14 -5.64
CA LYS A 59 9.23 14.59 -6.71
C LYS A 59 9.11 16.12 -6.68
N ALA A 60 9.29 16.76 -7.84
CA ALA A 60 9.02 18.19 -8.00
C ALA A 60 7.57 18.53 -7.56
N PRO A 61 7.31 19.75 -7.05
CA PRO A 61 5.97 20.13 -6.63
C PRO A 61 4.99 19.89 -7.77
N ARG A 62 3.90 19.16 -7.47
CA ARG A 62 2.85 18.90 -8.44
C ARG A 62 2.16 20.23 -8.78
N ASN A 63 2.23 20.66 -10.05
CA ASN A 63 1.69 21.94 -10.53
C ASN A 63 0.19 22.18 -10.23
N TYR A 64 -0.56 21.13 -9.92
CA TYR A 64 -2.00 21.18 -9.58
C TYR A 64 -2.28 21.40 -8.08
N ILE A 65 -1.25 21.36 -7.21
CA ILE A 65 -1.39 21.75 -5.81
C ILE A 65 -1.28 23.29 -5.78
N LYS A 66 -2.42 23.96 -5.99
CA LYS A 66 -2.58 25.43 -5.99
C LYS A 66 -2.29 26.12 -4.65
N SER A 67 -1.72 25.42 -3.68
CA SER A 67 -1.17 26.03 -2.48
C SER A 67 0.35 25.96 -2.58
N GLY A 68 0.98 27.13 -2.72
CA GLY A 68 2.42 27.34 -2.48
C GLY A 68 2.84 27.06 -1.03
N LYS A 69 2.20 26.10 -0.35
CA LYS A 69 2.68 25.53 0.90
C LYS A 69 3.86 24.64 0.58
N LYS A 70 5.04 25.25 0.51
CA LYS A 70 6.27 24.60 0.97
C LYS A 70 5.95 24.01 2.34
N LYS A 71 5.77 22.68 2.41
CA LYS A 71 5.41 21.89 3.60
C LYS A 71 4.01 22.22 4.15
N ASP A 72 2.98 21.50 3.73
CA ASP A 72 1.85 21.27 4.64
C ASP A 72 2.25 20.16 5.61
N ILE A 73 2.06 20.42 6.89
CA ILE A 73 2.75 19.86 8.05
C ILE A 73 2.33 18.39 8.38
N HIS A 74 1.73 17.70 7.41
CA HIS A 74 1.15 16.36 7.56
C HIS A 74 1.55 15.34 6.47
N GLU A 75 2.27 15.74 5.41
CA GLU A 75 2.39 14.92 4.18
C GLU A 75 3.38 13.74 4.20
N ALA A 76 4.01 13.39 5.32
CA ALA A 76 4.54 12.04 5.50
C ALA A 76 4.77 11.72 6.98
N ASP A 77 3.71 11.51 7.75
CA ASP A 77 3.86 10.80 9.02
C ASP A 77 4.44 9.41 8.72
N LEU A 78 5.74 9.25 8.97
CA LEU A 78 6.44 7.99 8.79
C LEU A 78 5.79 6.89 9.64
N GLY A 79 5.18 7.25 10.78
CA GLY A 79 4.36 6.36 11.60
C GLY A 79 3.15 5.84 10.82
N HIS A 80 2.40 6.72 10.15
CA HIS A 80 1.30 6.32 9.28
C HIS A 80 1.76 5.39 8.14
N LEU A 81 2.86 5.72 7.45
CA LEU A 81 3.38 4.89 6.36
C LEU A 81 3.83 3.51 6.87
N LYS A 82 4.52 3.43 8.01
CA LYS A 82 4.91 2.16 8.64
C LYS A 82 3.70 1.34 9.08
N ALA A 83 2.67 1.99 9.62
CA ALA A 83 1.44 1.32 10.01
C ALA A 83 0.73 0.75 8.78
N ALA A 84 0.60 1.53 7.71
CA ALA A 84 0.02 1.08 6.45
C ALA A 84 0.82 -0.07 5.82
N GLU A 85 2.16 0.03 5.77
CA GLU A 85 3.06 -1.03 5.31
C GLU A 85 2.81 -2.34 6.07
N THR A 86 2.75 -2.27 7.40
CA THR A 86 2.46 -3.43 8.25
C THR A 86 1.10 -4.04 7.93
N ARG A 87 0.08 -3.21 7.66
CA ARG A 87 -1.25 -3.69 7.26
C ARG A 87 -1.23 -4.33 5.88
N TYR A 88 -0.54 -3.74 4.90
CA TYR A 88 -0.40 -4.32 3.57
C TYR A 88 0.25 -5.70 3.63
N LEU A 89 1.34 -5.87 4.40
CA LEU A 89 1.99 -7.17 4.56
C LEU A 89 1.07 -8.21 5.21
N LYS A 90 0.31 -7.82 6.24
CA LYS A 90 -0.68 -8.70 6.87
C LYS A 90 -1.81 -9.10 5.91
N LEU A 91 -2.31 -8.15 5.14
CA LEU A 91 -3.34 -8.38 4.13
C LEU A 91 -2.82 -9.24 2.97
N ALA A 92 -1.57 -9.05 2.55
CA ALA A 92 -0.94 -9.87 1.52
C ALA A 92 -0.90 -11.34 1.94
N ASN A 93 -0.55 -11.63 3.18
CA ASN A 93 -0.63 -12.99 3.72
C ASN A 93 -2.07 -13.53 3.73
N MET A 94 -3.03 -12.74 4.22
CA MET A 94 -4.44 -13.15 4.30
C MET A 94 -5.09 -13.43 2.94
N PHE A 95 -4.74 -12.64 1.92
CA PHE A 95 -5.31 -12.73 0.57
C PHE A 95 -4.41 -13.51 -0.40
N LYS A 96 -3.34 -14.14 0.09
CA LYS A 96 -2.34 -14.85 -0.73
C LYS A 96 -1.82 -13.98 -1.89
N ALA A 97 -1.63 -12.69 -1.63
CA ALA A 97 -1.07 -11.77 -2.62
C ALA A 97 0.41 -12.09 -2.83
N ARG A 98 0.88 -11.99 -4.09
CA ARG A 98 2.30 -12.11 -4.40
C ARG A 98 3.00 -10.82 -4.00
N VAL A 99 4.00 -10.92 -3.13
CA VAL A 99 4.75 -9.75 -2.63
C VAL A 99 6.05 -9.62 -3.41
N ILE A 100 6.19 -8.51 -4.13
CA ILE A 100 7.41 -8.17 -4.85
C ILE A 100 8.13 -7.09 -4.07
N LYS A 101 9.33 -7.40 -3.58
CA LYS A 101 10.17 -6.43 -2.88
C LYS A 101 10.78 -5.48 -3.91
N CYS A 102 10.49 -4.19 -3.78
CA CYS A 102 11.09 -3.16 -4.64
C CYS A 102 12.46 -2.69 -4.13
N VAL A 103 12.90 -3.17 -2.97
CA VAL A 103 14.20 -2.85 -2.36
C VAL A 103 14.86 -4.15 -1.93
N GLU A 104 16.08 -4.39 -2.40
CA GLU A 104 16.88 -5.59 -2.09
C GLU A 104 18.28 -5.18 -1.67
N GLY A 105 18.80 -5.73 -0.57
CA GLY A 105 20.12 -5.34 -0.04
C GLY A 105 20.25 -3.84 0.31
N GLY A 106 19.13 -3.15 0.57
CA GLY A 106 19.11 -1.70 0.78
C GLY A 106 19.13 -0.85 -0.50
N LYS A 107 19.25 -1.48 -1.67
CA LYS A 107 19.20 -0.80 -2.98
C LYS A 107 17.76 -0.80 -3.51
N LEU A 108 17.29 0.38 -3.91
CA LEU A 108 16.04 0.52 -4.65
C LEU A 108 16.23 -0.07 -6.06
N LEU A 109 15.35 -0.99 -6.44
CA LEU A 109 15.32 -1.56 -7.78
C LEU A 109 14.81 -0.53 -8.80
N THR A 110 15.29 -0.65 -10.02
CA THR A 110 14.81 0.09 -11.19
C THR A 110 13.40 -0.36 -11.58
N PRO A 111 12.61 0.49 -12.26
CA PRO A 111 11.33 0.10 -12.82
C PRO A 111 11.41 -1.15 -13.70
N GLU A 112 12.50 -1.32 -14.47
CA GLU A 112 12.75 -2.46 -15.35
C GLU A 112 12.98 -3.76 -14.55
N GLU A 113 13.79 -3.71 -13.49
CA GLU A 113 13.98 -4.86 -12.59
C GLU A 113 12.67 -5.27 -11.89
N ILE A 114 11.88 -4.29 -11.43
CA ILE A 114 10.56 -4.54 -10.81
C ILE A 114 9.60 -5.13 -11.85
N HIS A 115 9.60 -4.62 -13.08
CA HIS A 115 8.79 -5.12 -14.18
C HIS A 115 9.07 -6.59 -14.49
N SER A 116 10.35 -6.98 -14.59
CA SER A 116 10.74 -8.38 -14.79
C SER A 116 10.24 -9.28 -13.66
N LYS A 117 10.42 -8.88 -12.39
CA LYS A 117 9.90 -9.61 -11.24
C LYS A 117 8.37 -9.72 -11.25
N VAL A 118 7.68 -8.68 -11.71
CA VAL A 118 6.22 -8.72 -11.90
C VAL A 118 5.87 -9.81 -12.91
N TRP A 119 6.49 -9.84 -14.09
CA TRP A 119 6.25 -10.86 -15.12
C TRP A 119 6.50 -12.29 -14.66
N GLU A 120 7.60 -12.53 -13.94
CA GLU A 120 7.90 -13.82 -13.31
C GLU A 120 6.79 -14.28 -12.33
N ASN A 121 6.06 -13.31 -11.77
CA ASN A 121 4.96 -13.53 -10.83
C ASN A 121 3.57 -13.50 -11.50
N ILE A 122 3.46 -13.45 -12.83
CA ILE A 122 2.17 -13.57 -13.54
C ILE A 122 2.17 -14.79 -14.47
N ASN A 123 3.31 -15.12 -15.06
CA ASN A 123 3.41 -16.24 -15.99
C ASN A 123 3.25 -17.56 -15.23
N ILE A 124 2.16 -18.27 -15.55
CA ILE A 124 1.83 -19.65 -15.15
C ILE A 124 1.93 -20.48 -16.43
#